data_AF-C0QF68-F1
#
_entry.id   AF-C0QF68-F1
#
_cell.length_a   1.000
_cell.length_b   1.000
_cell.length_c   1.000
_cell.angle_alpha   90.00
_cell.angle_beta   90.00
_cell.angle_gamma   90.00
#
_symmetry.space_group_name_H-M   'P 1'
#
loop_
_entity.id
_entity.type
_entity.pdbx_description
1 polymer ?
#
loop_
_entity_poly.entity_id
_entity_poly.type
_entity_poly.pdbx_seq_one_letter_code
_entity_poly.pdbx_strand_id
1 'polypeptide(L)'
;MDPISSKAAQWIDNGKDPRSAHWQAGLEAMLELFSAHVKPGVLTPVAPLDEADFPVFKAALEAIDLAPQLIAVFLPPAIARSITPPETAQELNRINQDQPSYKVIIARPGKELRILCGEISPQATKPGVDIFQSGALLGNYDFSSQETCLAELSKIIRTHAWEKGTWTRKNNETYTLNWFERSLDLGRGDLSVDKNHSFFHSPTLIKSNRVDALFFIISTLLEQRFKDPEDRLSQRVAAIKALEDTTLSREKLADLVSSGILELLNNVKELELMKFNELSNAEREKFKNETARSVQIIVDALL
;
A
#
# COMPACT_ATOMS: atom_id res chain seq x y z
N MET A 1 14.28 -21.28 -24.29
CA MET A 1 12.89 -20.78 -24.23
C MET A 1 12.89 -19.69 -23.18
N ASP A 2 12.38 -18.50 -23.47
CA ASP A 2 12.33 -17.43 -22.47
C ASP A 2 11.40 -17.83 -21.29
N PRO A 3 11.58 -17.25 -20.09
CA PRO A 3 10.81 -17.62 -18.90
C PRO A 3 9.29 -17.46 -19.06
N ILE A 4 8.84 -16.47 -19.83
CA ILE A 4 7.41 -16.21 -20.08
C ILE A 4 6.84 -17.37 -20.91
N SER A 5 7.48 -17.71 -22.01
CA SER A 5 7.11 -18.82 -22.90
C SER A 5 7.12 -20.17 -22.16
N SER A 6 8.11 -20.40 -21.30
CA SER A 6 8.19 -21.65 -20.51
C SER A 6 7.01 -21.79 -19.55
N LYS A 7 6.59 -20.68 -18.90
CA LYS A 7 5.49 -20.70 -17.93
C LYS A 7 4.13 -20.79 -18.62
N ALA A 8 3.96 -20.06 -19.73
CA ALA A 8 2.78 -20.15 -20.57
C ALA A 8 2.59 -21.58 -21.10
N ALA A 9 3.65 -22.22 -21.61
CA ALA A 9 3.62 -23.60 -22.07
C ALA A 9 3.13 -24.57 -20.99
N GLN A 10 3.61 -24.44 -19.75
CA GLN A 10 3.16 -25.27 -18.63
C GLN A 10 1.64 -25.18 -18.41
N TRP A 11 1.03 -23.99 -18.51
CA TRP A 11 -0.41 -23.85 -18.37
C TRP A 11 -1.18 -24.36 -19.59
N ILE A 12 -0.65 -24.15 -20.79
CA ILE A 12 -1.25 -24.63 -22.04
C ILE A 12 -1.29 -26.17 -22.05
N ASP A 13 -0.21 -26.83 -21.61
CA ASP A 13 -0.15 -28.29 -21.45
C ASP A 13 -1.18 -28.80 -20.42
N ASN A 14 -1.54 -27.96 -19.45
CA ASN A 14 -2.60 -28.21 -18.47
C ASN A 14 -4.01 -27.78 -18.97
N GLY A 15 -4.16 -27.54 -20.28
CA GLY A 15 -5.44 -27.25 -20.93
C GLY A 15 -5.97 -25.82 -20.76
N LYS A 16 -5.12 -24.85 -20.40
CA LYS A 16 -5.52 -23.43 -20.34
C LYS A 16 -5.51 -22.79 -21.72
N ASP A 17 -6.35 -21.77 -21.92
CA ASP A 17 -6.38 -20.99 -23.16
C ASP A 17 -5.02 -20.30 -23.37
N PRO A 18 -4.34 -20.51 -24.53
CA PRO A 18 -3.04 -19.94 -24.79
C PRO A 18 -2.99 -18.41 -24.64
N ARG A 19 -4.06 -17.70 -24.98
CA ARG A 19 -4.11 -16.22 -24.91
C ARG A 19 -4.00 -15.75 -23.47
N SER A 20 -4.82 -16.29 -22.58
CA SER A 20 -4.78 -15.93 -21.16
C SER A 20 -3.51 -16.46 -20.47
N ALA A 21 -2.99 -17.62 -20.89
CA ALA A 21 -1.77 -18.18 -20.36
C ALA A 21 -0.54 -17.30 -20.65
N HIS A 22 -0.37 -16.88 -21.91
CA HIS A 22 0.72 -15.97 -22.27
C HIS A 22 0.57 -14.61 -21.57
N TRP A 23 -0.65 -14.09 -21.49
CA TRP A 23 -0.87 -12.79 -20.86
C TRP A 23 -0.56 -12.81 -19.36
N GLN A 24 -1.08 -13.80 -18.62
CA GLN A 24 -0.74 -13.94 -17.21
C GLN A 24 0.77 -14.17 -17.02
N ALA A 25 1.43 -14.96 -17.87
CA ALA A 25 2.87 -15.19 -17.76
C ALA A 25 3.69 -13.91 -17.93
N GLY A 26 3.27 -13.02 -18.84
CA GLY A 26 3.87 -11.69 -19.02
C GLY A 26 3.67 -10.79 -17.80
N LEU A 27 2.45 -10.77 -17.23
CA LEU A 27 2.16 -10.01 -16.00
C LEU A 27 3.00 -10.50 -14.81
N GLU A 28 3.19 -11.81 -14.70
CA GLU A 28 4.03 -12.43 -13.67
C GLU A 28 5.50 -12.05 -13.80
N ALA A 29 6.06 -12.13 -15.01
CA ALA A 29 7.43 -11.72 -15.26
C ALA A 29 7.65 -10.24 -14.94
N MET A 30 6.68 -9.37 -15.26
CA MET A 30 6.73 -7.96 -14.91
C MET A 30 6.72 -7.75 -13.39
N LEU A 31 5.85 -8.43 -12.65
CA LEU A 31 5.82 -8.34 -11.19
C LEU A 31 7.13 -8.84 -10.54
N GLU A 32 7.76 -9.86 -11.13
CA GLU A 32 9.05 -10.38 -10.66
C GLU A 32 10.16 -9.32 -10.78
N LEU A 33 10.20 -8.55 -11.87
CA LEU A 33 11.16 -7.46 -12.07
C LEU A 33 11.10 -6.39 -10.97
N PHE A 34 9.90 -6.10 -10.45
CA PHE A 34 9.71 -5.07 -9.44
C PHE A 34 9.64 -5.62 -8.01
N SER A 35 9.65 -6.94 -7.82
CA SER A 35 9.42 -7.59 -6.53
C SER A 35 10.32 -7.10 -5.39
N ALA A 36 11.58 -6.75 -5.68
CA ALA A 36 12.53 -6.24 -4.69
C ALA A 36 12.20 -4.83 -4.17
N HIS A 37 11.38 -4.07 -4.91
CA HIS A 37 11.09 -2.66 -4.63
C HIS A 37 9.63 -2.43 -4.21
N VAL A 38 8.81 -3.47 -4.07
CA VAL A 38 7.40 -3.35 -3.71
C VAL A 38 7.18 -3.72 -2.25
N LYS A 39 6.56 -2.81 -1.49
CA LYS A 39 6.12 -3.07 -0.12
C LYS A 39 4.77 -3.81 -0.13
N PRO A 40 4.63 -4.93 0.60
CA PRO A 40 3.35 -5.63 0.71
C PRO A 40 2.23 -4.73 1.24
N GLY A 41 1.06 -4.82 0.62
CA GLY A 41 -0.14 -4.06 0.96
C GLY A 41 -0.06 -2.56 0.62
N VAL A 42 0.88 -2.15 -0.25
CA VAL A 42 1.06 -0.75 -0.70
C VAL A 42 1.09 -0.71 -2.22
N LEU A 43 0.40 0.27 -2.83
CA LEU A 43 0.49 0.51 -4.26
C LEU A 43 1.75 1.33 -4.55
N THR A 44 2.71 0.71 -5.22
CA THR A 44 4.02 1.32 -5.49
C THR A 44 4.14 1.67 -6.98
N PRO A 45 4.50 2.91 -7.35
CA PRO A 45 4.82 3.22 -8.74
C PRO A 45 6.11 2.49 -9.14
N VAL A 46 6.12 1.86 -10.31
CA VAL A 46 7.27 1.07 -10.79
C VAL A 46 8.43 1.91 -11.34
N ALA A 47 8.19 3.21 -11.51
CA ALA A 47 9.14 4.20 -11.98
C ALA A 47 8.78 5.56 -11.34
N PRO A 48 9.72 6.53 -11.31
CA PRO A 48 9.39 7.90 -10.96
C PRO A 48 8.23 8.43 -11.79
N LEU A 49 7.33 9.19 -11.15
CA LEU A 49 6.15 9.75 -11.80
C LEU A 49 6.45 11.15 -12.32
N ASP A 50 5.99 11.43 -13.54
CA ASP A 50 5.96 12.79 -14.06
C ASP A 50 4.81 13.59 -13.41
N GLU A 51 4.88 14.92 -13.42
CA GLU A 51 3.83 15.81 -12.86
C GLU A 51 2.42 15.46 -13.35
N ALA A 52 2.31 15.02 -14.61
CA ALA A 52 1.03 14.63 -15.23
C ALA A 52 0.49 13.29 -14.72
N ASP A 53 1.33 12.40 -14.19
CA ASP A 53 0.93 11.08 -13.70
C ASP A 53 0.42 11.13 -12.27
N PHE A 54 0.88 12.10 -11.46
CA PHE A 54 0.53 12.22 -10.04
C PHE A 54 -0.97 12.25 -9.77
N PRO A 55 -1.81 13.01 -10.50
CA PRO A 55 -3.26 13.01 -10.25
C PRO A 55 -3.89 11.63 -10.43
N VAL A 56 -3.44 10.86 -11.43
CA VAL A 56 -3.97 9.51 -11.71
C VAL A 56 -3.50 8.52 -10.65
N PHE A 57 -2.22 8.59 -10.26
CA PHE A 57 -1.71 7.78 -9.16
C PHE A 57 -2.40 8.09 -7.84
N LYS A 58 -2.61 9.38 -7.53
CA LYS A 58 -3.33 9.81 -6.32
C LYS A 58 -4.76 9.27 -6.30
N ALA A 59 -5.49 9.39 -7.40
CA ALA A 59 -6.84 8.85 -7.52
C ALA A 59 -6.88 7.32 -7.36
N ALA A 60 -5.89 6.61 -7.90
CA ALA A 60 -5.75 5.17 -7.68
C ALA A 60 -5.46 4.84 -6.21
N LEU A 61 -4.55 5.56 -5.58
CA LEU A 61 -4.16 5.36 -4.17
C LEU A 61 -5.34 5.61 -3.22
N GLU A 62 -6.17 6.61 -3.51
CA GLU A 62 -7.42 6.91 -2.79
C GLU A 62 -8.46 5.78 -2.92
N ALA A 63 -8.55 5.18 -4.12
CA ALA A 63 -9.61 4.25 -4.48
C ALA A 63 -9.37 2.80 -4.02
N ILE A 64 -8.12 2.38 -3.85
CA ILE A 64 -7.78 0.99 -3.52
C ILE A 64 -7.91 0.70 -2.03
N ASP A 65 -8.02 -0.58 -1.67
CA ASP A 65 -7.88 -1.05 -0.30
C ASP A 65 -7.20 -2.43 -0.32
N LEU A 66 -5.92 -2.46 0.05
CA LEU A 66 -5.04 -3.60 -0.14
C LEU A 66 -4.86 -4.37 1.16
N ALA A 67 -5.14 -5.67 1.13
CA ALA A 67 -4.77 -6.57 2.21
C ALA A 67 -3.22 -6.67 2.33
N PRO A 68 -2.68 -6.91 3.52
CA PRO A 68 -1.25 -6.76 3.83
C PRO A 68 -0.32 -7.74 3.09
N GLN A 69 -0.85 -8.81 2.50
CA GLN A 69 -0.11 -9.80 1.72
C GLN A 69 -0.12 -9.52 0.22
N LEU A 70 -0.88 -8.53 -0.25
CA LEU A 70 -0.97 -8.22 -1.67
C LEU A 70 0.28 -7.50 -2.15
N ILE A 71 0.68 -7.79 -3.39
CA ILE A 71 1.70 -7.03 -4.10
C ILE A 71 0.95 -6.16 -5.10
N ALA A 72 1.18 -4.84 -5.07
CA ALA A 72 0.47 -3.91 -5.93
C ALA A 72 1.42 -2.89 -6.56
N VAL A 73 1.33 -2.75 -7.89
CA VAL A 73 2.14 -1.82 -8.65
C VAL A 73 1.30 -0.91 -9.52
N PHE A 74 1.73 0.35 -9.63
CA PHE A 74 1.19 1.33 -10.56
C PHE A 74 2.16 1.52 -11.72
N LEU A 75 1.65 1.39 -12.94
CA LEU A 75 2.42 1.54 -14.17
C LEU A 75 2.00 2.85 -14.83
N PRO A 76 2.89 3.88 -14.87
CA PRO A 76 2.67 5.08 -15.65
C PRO A 76 2.79 4.78 -17.16
N PRO A 77 2.40 5.71 -18.05
CA PRO A 77 2.34 5.49 -19.49
C PRO A 77 3.66 5.03 -20.11
N ALA A 78 4.79 5.54 -19.59
CA ALA A 78 6.13 5.16 -20.03
C ALA A 78 6.39 3.63 -19.93
N ILE A 79 5.78 2.96 -18.95
CA ILE A 79 5.95 1.53 -18.72
C ILE A 79 4.73 0.74 -19.20
N ALA A 80 3.52 1.22 -18.92
CA ALA A 80 2.27 0.53 -19.24
C ALA A 80 2.12 0.21 -20.74
N ARG A 81 2.64 1.07 -21.63
CA ARG A 81 2.61 0.85 -23.09
C ARG A 81 3.44 -0.35 -23.55
N SER A 82 4.44 -0.75 -22.77
CA SER A 82 5.25 -1.94 -23.07
C SER A 82 4.62 -3.23 -22.53
N ILE A 83 3.56 -3.10 -21.73
CA ILE A 83 2.84 -4.21 -21.09
C ILE A 83 1.44 -4.29 -21.72
N THR A 84 1.37 -4.85 -22.92
CA THR A 84 0.11 -5.02 -23.67
C THR A 84 -0.24 -6.50 -23.83
N PRO A 85 -1.54 -6.85 -23.80
CA PRO A 85 -2.03 -8.17 -24.18
C PRO A 85 -1.38 -8.68 -25.48
N PRO A 86 -1.14 -9.99 -25.62
CA PRO A 86 -0.61 -10.55 -26.85
C PRO A 86 -1.57 -10.27 -28.02
N GLU A 87 -1.06 -10.26 -29.26
CA GLU A 87 -1.86 -10.01 -30.47
C GLU A 87 -3.06 -10.95 -30.61
N THR A 88 -2.95 -12.15 -30.07
CA THR A 88 -4.02 -13.15 -30.07
C THR A 88 -5.14 -12.83 -29.07
N ALA A 89 -4.95 -11.85 -28.18
CA ALA A 89 -5.87 -11.44 -27.12
C ALA A 89 -6.26 -9.95 -27.21
N GLN A 90 -6.38 -9.41 -28.42
CA GLN A 90 -6.68 -7.98 -28.65
C GLN A 90 -7.97 -7.51 -27.96
N GLU A 91 -8.92 -8.40 -27.69
CA GLU A 91 -10.14 -8.11 -26.94
C GLU A 91 -9.88 -7.63 -25.50
N LEU A 92 -8.70 -7.93 -24.94
CA LEU A 92 -8.26 -7.46 -23.62
C LEU A 92 -7.61 -6.07 -23.67
N ASN A 93 -7.38 -5.51 -24.87
CA ASN A 93 -6.98 -4.11 -24.98
C ASN A 93 -8.15 -3.20 -24.61
N ARG A 94 -7.89 -2.32 -23.66
CA ARG A 94 -8.88 -1.38 -23.09
C ARG A 94 -8.65 0.06 -23.52
N ILE A 95 -7.55 0.31 -24.24
CA ILE A 95 -7.11 1.63 -24.68
C ILE A 95 -6.38 1.51 -26.04
N ASN A 96 -6.49 2.54 -26.87
CA ASN A 96 -5.76 2.63 -28.13
C ASN A 96 -4.26 2.87 -27.87
N GLN A 97 -3.39 2.37 -28.76
CA GLN A 97 -1.93 2.41 -28.58
C GLN A 97 -1.33 3.82 -28.54
N ASP A 98 -2.00 4.80 -29.15
CA ASP A 98 -1.59 6.20 -29.20
C ASP A 98 -1.92 6.97 -27.90
N GLN A 99 -2.81 6.44 -27.07
CA GLN A 99 -3.27 7.10 -25.84
C GLN A 99 -2.39 6.74 -24.64
N PRO A 100 -2.35 7.56 -23.58
CA PRO A 100 -1.58 7.26 -22.38
C PRO A 100 -2.29 6.17 -21.56
N SER A 101 -1.62 5.03 -21.34
CA SER A 101 -2.13 3.91 -20.54
C SER A 101 -1.64 4.00 -19.09
N TYR A 102 -2.54 3.78 -18.13
CA TYR A 102 -2.27 3.72 -16.70
C TYR A 102 -2.81 2.41 -16.18
N LYS A 103 -1.93 1.58 -15.63
CA LYS A 103 -2.32 0.26 -15.12
C LYS A 103 -2.06 0.12 -13.64
N VAL A 104 -2.96 -0.57 -12.96
CA VAL A 104 -2.75 -1.06 -11.59
C VAL A 104 -2.73 -2.58 -11.66
N ILE A 105 -1.64 -3.19 -11.22
CA ILE A 105 -1.49 -4.64 -11.21
C ILE A 105 -1.37 -5.10 -9.76
N ILE A 106 -2.30 -5.96 -9.35
CA ILE A 106 -2.39 -6.46 -7.99
C ILE A 106 -2.29 -7.97 -8.03
N ALA A 107 -1.26 -8.52 -7.39
CA ALA A 107 -1.10 -9.95 -7.20
C ALA A 107 -1.45 -10.36 -5.77
N ARG A 108 -2.15 -11.47 -5.67
CA ARG A 108 -2.31 -12.24 -4.43
C ARG A 108 -1.37 -13.45 -4.51
N PRO A 109 -0.22 -13.41 -3.80
CA PRO A 109 0.63 -14.58 -3.63
C PRO A 109 -0.13 -15.73 -2.96
N GLY A 110 0.26 -16.96 -3.25
CA GLY A 110 -0.36 -18.15 -2.67
C GLY A 110 -0.09 -19.39 -3.50
N LYS A 111 -0.78 -20.50 -3.14
CA LYS A 111 -0.68 -21.77 -3.89
C LYS A 111 -1.03 -21.60 -5.37
N GLU A 112 -2.00 -20.75 -5.65
CA GLU A 112 -2.36 -20.33 -7.00
C GLU A 112 -2.26 -18.82 -7.06
N LEU A 113 -1.30 -18.33 -7.86
CA LEU A 113 -1.12 -16.90 -8.05
C LEU A 113 -2.35 -16.35 -8.78
N ARG A 114 -2.95 -15.33 -8.17
CA ARG A 114 -4.06 -14.58 -8.76
C ARG A 114 -3.60 -13.16 -9.04
N ILE A 115 -3.86 -12.67 -10.24
CA ILE A 115 -3.50 -11.33 -10.68
C ILE A 115 -4.75 -10.58 -11.13
N LEU A 116 -4.92 -9.37 -10.62
CA LEU A 116 -5.86 -8.37 -11.13
C LEU A 116 -5.06 -7.37 -11.96
N CYS A 117 -5.41 -7.20 -13.22
CA CYS A 117 -4.83 -6.19 -14.11
C CYS A 117 -5.89 -5.14 -14.43
N GLY A 118 -5.78 -3.97 -13.79
CA GLY A 118 -6.67 -2.83 -13.99
C GLY A 118 -6.13 -1.86 -15.03
N GLU A 119 -6.91 -1.53 -16.05
CA GLU A 119 -6.71 -0.34 -16.87
C GLU A 119 -7.55 0.80 -16.29
N ILE A 120 -6.90 1.84 -15.80
CA ILE A 120 -7.54 2.98 -15.13
C ILE A 120 -7.28 4.29 -15.87
N SER A 121 -7.06 4.24 -17.18
CA SER A 121 -6.84 5.45 -17.97
C SER A 121 -8.11 6.27 -18.18
N PRO A 122 -8.04 7.60 -18.10
CA PRO A 122 -9.16 8.48 -18.47
C PRO A 122 -9.64 8.29 -19.92
N GLN A 123 -8.72 7.97 -20.83
CA GLN A 123 -8.99 7.76 -22.26
C GLN A 123 -9.26 6.31 -22.65
N ALA A 124 -9.37 5.39 -21.68
CA ALA A 124 -9.72 4.01 -21.97
C ALA A 124 -11.14 3.93 -22.55
N THR A 125 -11.33 3.10 -23.57
CA THR A 125 -12.66 2.85 -24.16
C THR A 125 -13.54 2.01 -23.25
N LYS A 126 -12.90 1.19 -22.40
CA LYS A 126 -13.52 0.36 -21.36
C LYS A 126 -12.57 0.17 -20.17
N PRO A 127 -12.34 1.22 -19.35
CA PRO A 127 -11.57 1.07 -18.11
C PRO A 127 -12.16 -0.07 -17.27
N GLY A 128 -11.31 -0.80 -16.58
CA GLY A 128 -11.76 -2.03 -15.93
C GLY A 128 -10.64 -2.96 -15.51
N VAL A 129 -11.02 -4.12 -14.99
CA VAL A 129 -10.11 -5.07 -14.35
C VAL A 129 -10.28 -6.46 -14.93
N ASP A 130 -9.19 -7.04 -15.42
CA ASP A 130 -9.11 -8.44 -15.83
C ASP A 130 -8.54 -9.29 -14.69
N ILE A 131 -9.11 -10.48 -14.47
CA ILE A 131 -8.77 -11.34 -13.33
C ILE A 131 -8.21 -12.66 -13.83
N PHE A 132 -6.96 -12.93 -13.48
CA PHE A 132 -6.22 -14.12 -13.88
C PHE A 132 -5.92 -15.02 -12.69
N GLN A 133 -5.94 -16.34 -12.92
CA GLN A 133 -5.43 -17.32 -11.97
C GLN A 133 -4.90 -18.54 -12.71
N SER A 134 -3.67 -18.93 -12.39
CA SER A 134 -3.01 -20.15 -12.94
C SER A 134 -3.17 -20.31 -14.47
N GLY A 135 -2.92 -19.23 -15.22
CA GLY A 135 -2.98 -19.16 -16.68
C GLY A 135 -4.37 -18.94 -17.28
N ALA A 136 -5.43 -18.86 -16.47
CA ALA A 136 -6.80 -18.68 -16.93
C ALA A 136 -7.32 -17.26 -16.64
N LEU A 137 -8.03 -16.66 -17.61
CA LEU A 137 -8.88 -15.50 -17.37
C LEU A 137 -10.17 -15.97 -16.68
N LEU A 138 -10.34 -15.61 -15.42
CA LEU A 138 -11.53 -15.96 -14.62
C LEU A 138 -12.74 -15.09 -14.95
N GLY A 139 -12.48 -13.87 -15.44
CA GLY A 139 -13.50 -12.89 -15.79
C GLY A 139 -12.93 -11.48 -15.80
N ASN A 140 -13.80 -10.52 -16.12
CA ASN A 140 -13.46 -9.12 -16.16
C ASN A 140 -14.58 -8.23 -15.61
N TYR A 141 -14.22 -6.99 -15.31
CA TYR A 141 -15.13 -5.90 -15.02
C TYR A 141 -14.86 -4.78 -16.01
N ASP A 142 -15.89 -4.35 -16.73
CA ASP A 142 -15.80 -3.26 -17.71
C ASP A 142 -16.70 -2.10 -17.24
N PHE A 143 -16.19 -0.89 -17.31
CA PHE A 143 -16.88 0.33 -16.89
C PHE A 143 -16.95 1.34 -18.02
N SER A 144 -17.91 2.25 -17.93
CA SER A 144 -18.10 3.34 -18.90
C SER A 144 -17.14 4.52 -18.70
N SER A 145 -16.53 4.64 -17.51
CA SER A 145 -15.62 5.73 -17.18
C SER A 145 -14.57 5.31 -16.15
N GLN A 146 -13.46 6.06 -16.11
CA GLN A 146 -12.41 5.89 -15.12
C GLN A 146 -12.94 6.08 -13.70
N GLU A 147 -13.80 7.09 -13.48
CA GLU A 147 -14.38 7.38 -12.18
C GLU A 147 -15.17 6.19 -11.62
N THR A 148 -16.05 5.58 -12.42
CA THR A 148 -16.81 4.40 -11.99
C THR A 148 -15.90 3.20 -11.77
N CYS A 149 -14.86 3.03 -12.60
CA CYS A 149 -13.86 1.99 -12.41
C CYS A 149 -13.12 2.13 -11.07
N LEU A 150 -12.67 3.34 -10.72
CA LEU A 150 -11.99 3.62 -9.46
C LEU A 150 -12.94 3.42 -8.27
N ALA A 151 -14.19 3.87 -8.37
CA ALA A 151 -15.19 3.71 -7.30
C ALA A 151 -15.45 2.23 -6.94
N GLU A 152 -15.40 1.31 -7.90
CA GLU A 152 -15.61 -0.12 -7.67
C GLU A 152 -14.31 -0.90 -7.36
N LEU A 153 -13.14 -0.27 -7.51
CA LEU A 153 -11.85 -0.96 -7.46
C LEU A 153 -11.60 -1.64 -6.11
N SER A 154 -11.82 -0.93 -4.99
CA SER A 154 -11.73 -1.51 -3.64
C SER A 154 -12.61 -2.77 -3.48
N LYS A 155 -13.83 -2.75 -4.02
CA LYS A 155 -14.77 -3.88 -3.91
C LYS A 155 -14.32 -5.07 -4.75
N ILE A 156 -13.80 -4.84 -5.95
CA ILE A 156 -13.22 -5.89 -6.81
C ILE A 156 -12.01 -6.52 -6.09
N ILE A 157 -11.11 -5.71 -5.54
CA ILE A 157 -9.93 -6.18 -4.80
C ILE A 157 -10.35 -7.04 -3.61
N ARG A 158 -11.28 -6.57 -2.78
CA ARG A 158 -11.78 -7.34 -1.63
C ARG A 158 -12.42 -8.66 -2.06
N THR A 159 -13.16 -8.67 -3.16
CA THR A 159 -13.85 -9.87 -3.64
C THR A 159 -12.88 -10.93 -4.15
N HIS A 160 -11.85 -10.50 -4.88
CA HIS A 160 -11.02 -11.42 -5.67
C HIS A 160 -9.62 -11.61 -5.11
N ALA A 161 -9.03 -10.60 -4.48
CA ALA A 161 -7.64 -10.64 -4.02
C ALA A 161 -7.50 -10.83 -2.50
N TRP A 162 -8.50 -10.49 -1.68
CA TRP A 162 -8.35 -10.72 -0.24
C TRP A 162 -8.39 -12.22 0.09
N GLU A 163 -7.51 -12.66 1.00
CA GLU A 163 -7.62 -13.99 1.55
C GLU A 163 -8.82 -14.09 2.49
N LYS A 164 -9.56 -15.18 2.37
CA LYS A 164 -10.66 -15.50 3.28
C LYS A 164 -10.08 -16.11 4.55
N GLY A 165 -10.46 -15.58 5.72
CA GLY A 165 -10.11 -16.18 7.01
C GLY A 165 -9.60 -15.17 8.04
N THR A 166 -9.17 -15.69 9.19
CA THR A 166 -8.66 -14.88 10.30
C THR A 166 -7.27 -14.37 10.00
N TRP A 167 -7.09 -13.06 10.09
CA TRP A 167 -5.77 -12.44 9.94
C TRP A 167 -4.93 -12.60 11.21
N THR A 168 -3.63 -12.80 11.02
CA THR A 168 -2.69 -12.79 12.13
C THR A 168 -2.57 -11.39 12.72
N ARG A 169 -2.06 -11.28 13.95
CA ARG A 169 -1.73 -9.99 14.56
C ARG A 169 -0.85 -9.12 13.65
N LYS A 170 0.20 -9.72 13.06
CA LYS A 170 1.12 -9.04 12.14
C LYS A 170 0.43 -8.53 10.87
N ASN A 171 -0.56 -9.26 10.36
CA ASN A 171 -1.36 -8.82 9.21
C ASN A 171 -2.18 -7.58 9.57
N ASN A 172 -2.91 -7.61 10.69
CA ASN A 172 -3.67 -6.45 11.16
C ASN A 172 -2.75 -5.24 11.43
N GLU A 173 -1.55 -5.49 11.99
CA GLU A 173 -0.54 -4.45 12.21
C GLU A 173 -0.11 -3.78 10.89
N THR A 174 0.33 -4.59 9.92
CA THR A 174 0.78 -4.12 8.59
C THR A 174 -0.33 -3.38 7.86
N TYR A 175 -1.55 -3.92 7.87
CA TYR A 175 -2.71 -3.31 7.21
C TYR A 175 -3.04 -1.93 7.78
N THR A 176 -3.04 -1.81 9.10
CA THR A 176 -3.35 -0.55 9.78
C THR A 176 -2.27 0.49 9.56
N LEU A 177 -0.99 0.09 9.62
CA LEU A 177 0.14 0.98 9.38
C LEU A 177 0.12 1.51 7.93
N ASN A 178 -0.07 0.63 6.94
CA ASN A 178 -0.18 1.03 5.54
C ASN A 178 -1.36 1.99 5.30
N TRP A 179 -2.53 1.72 5.92
CA TRP A 179 -3.68 2.63 5.82
C TRP A 179 -3.38 4.00 6.44
N PHE A 180 -2.67 4.03 7.57
CA PHE A 180 -2.33 5.26 8.26
C PHE A 180 -1.32 6.09 7.47
N GLU A 181 -0.22 5.48 7.00
CA GLU A 181 0.75 6.13 6.09
C GLU A 181 0.04 6.71 4.87
N ARG A 182 -0.81 5.93 4.22
CA ARG A 182 -1.58 6.39 3.07
C ARG A 182 -2.50 7.57 3.39
N SER A 183 -3.08 7.61 4.60
CA SER A 183 -3.89 8.74 5.07
C SER A 183 -3.05 10.00 5.20
N LEU A 184 -1.81 9.88 5.70
CA LEU A 184 -0.85 10.98 5.78
C LEU A 184 -0.42 11.46 4.37
N ASP A 185 -0.02 10.54 3.50
CA ASP A 185 0.47 10.84 2.15
C ASP A 185 -0.58 11.57 1.30
N LEU A 186 -1.86 11.20 1.47
CA LEU A 186 -2.97 11.82 0.76
C LEU A 186 -3.53 13.07 1.44
N GLY A 187 -3.21 13.28 2.71
CA GLY A 187 -3.82 14.31 3.55
C GLY A 187 -5.32 14.08 3.74
N ARG A 188 -5.75 12.82 3.91
CA ARG A 188 -7.17 12.43 4.00
C ARG A 188 -7.42 11.37 5.08
N GLY A 189 -8.44 11.59 5.91
CA GLY A 189 -8.86 10.63 6.94
C GLY A 189 -10.04 9.73 6.57
N ASP A 190 -10.69 9.98 5.43
CA ASP A 190 -11.90 9.30 4.98
C ASP A 190 -11.62 8.14 4.00
N LEU A 191 -10.38 7.65 3.96
CA LEU A 191 -9.97 6.58 3.06
C LEU A 191 -10.61 5.23 3.39
N SER A 192 -10.90 4.45 2.35
CA SER A 192 -11.45 3.10 2.47
C SER A 192 -10.58 2.21 3.37
N VAL A 193 -11.20 1.60 4.37
CA VAL A 193 -10.57 0.68 5.32
C VAL A 193 -11.58 -0.32 5.85
N ASP A 194 -11.18 -1.57 6.02
CA ASP A 194 -11.97 -2.55 6.76
C ASP A 194 -11.68 -2.42 8.26
N LYS A 195 -12.64 -1.85 8.98
CA LYS A 195 -12.54 -1.60 10.43
C LYS A 195 -12.42 -2.89 11.26
N ASN A 196 -12.78 -4.05 10.70
CA ASN A 196 -12.61 -5.35 11.37
C ASN A 196 -11.16 -5.87 11.32
N HIS A 197 -10.32 -5.27 10.47
CA HIS A 197 -8.92 -5.62 10.32
C HIS A 197 -7.95 -4.48 10.71
N SER A 198 -8.47 -3.26 10.83
CA SER A 198 -7.70 -2.11 11.30
C SER A 198 -7.71 -2.02 12.83
N PHE A 199 -6.56 -2.18 13.47
CA PHE A 199 -6.46 -2.09 14.93
C PHE A 199 -6.62 -0.64 15.44
N PHE A 200 -6.46 0.36 14.57
CA PHE A 200 -6.78 1.73 14.91
C PHE A 200 -8.27 1.90 15.22
N HIS A 201 -9.12 1.22 14.44
CA HIS A 201 -10.57 1.20 14.61
C HIS A 201 -11.05 0.13 15.60
N SER A 202 -10.35 -1.00 15.67
CA SER A 202 -10.65 -2.13 16.55
C SER A 202 -9.40 -2.50 17.38
N PRO A 203 -9.04 -1.74 18.44
CA PRO A 203 -7.80 -1.95 19.21
C PRO A 203 -7.65 -3.33 19.85
N THR A 204 -8.75 -4.05 20.02
CA THR A 204 -8.77 -5.43 20.53
C THR A 204 -8.03 -6.41 19.61
N LEU A 205 -7.85 -6.10 18.32
CA LEU A 205 -7.07 -6.89 17.36
C LEU A 205 -5.60 -7.06 17.77
N ILE A 206 -5.08 -6.12 18.57
CA ILE A 206 -3.73 -6.19 19.16
C ILE A 206 -3.77 -6.27 20.70
N LYS A 207 -4.93 -6.66 21.27
CA LYS A 207 -5.19 -6.74 22.72
C LYS A 207 -4.90 -5.42 23.45
N SER A 208 -5.31 -4.31 22.85
CA SER A 208 -4.97 -2.97 23.31
C SER A 208 -6.21 -2.06 23.41
N ASN A 209 -6.02 -0.79 23.77
CA ASN A 209 -7.04 0.25 23.72
C ASN A 209 -6.69 1.33 22.68
N ARG A 210 -7.60 2.28 22.42
CA ARG A 210 -7.43 3.28 21.35
C ARG A 210 -6.22 4.21 21.55
N VAL A 211 -5.89 4.57 22.78
CA VAL A 211 -4.72 5.42 23.07
C VAL A 211 -3.43 4.65 22.79
N ASP A 212 -3.34 3.42 23.29
CA ASP A 212 -2.17 2.56 23.08
C ASP A 212 -1.99 2.20 21.60
N ALA A 213 -3.10 1.95 20.88
CA ALA A 213 -3.07 1.69 19.45
C ALA A 213 -2.51 2.90 18.67
N LEU A 214 -2.92 4.12 19.03
CA LEU A 214 -2.39 5.34 18.43
C LEU A 214 -0.88 5.48 18.69
N PHE A 215 -0.43 5.34 19.93
CA PHE A 215 1.00 5.45 20.25
C PHE A 215 1.84 4.32 19.67
N PHE A 216 1.27 3.12 19.49
CA PHE A 216 1.91 2.04 18.76
C PHE A 216 2.16 2.43 17.28
N ILE A 217 1.17 3.02 16.61
CA ILE A 217 1.33 3.51 15.22
C ILE A 217 2.43 4.59 15.18
N ILE A 218 2.31 5.61 16.03
CA ILE A 218 3.25 6.74 16.05
C ILE A 218 4.68 6.25 16.28
N SER A 219 4.89 5.39 17.27
CA SER A 219 6.22 4.87 17.60
C SER A 219 6.78 4.04 16.44
N THR A 220 5.94 3.17 15.84
CA THR A 220 6.36 2.33 14.71
C THR A 220 6.76 3.15 13.49
N LEU A 221 6.00 4.20 13.15
CA LEU A 221 6.31 5.06 12.01
C LEU A 221 7.57 5.87 12.25
N LEU A 222 7.75 6.43 13.44
CA LEU A 222 8.99 7.15 13.77
C LEU A 222 10.21 6.22 13.72
N GLU A 223 10.10 5.01 14.29
CA GLU A 223 11.16 4.02 14.21
C GLU A 223 11.53 3.65 12.76
N GLN A 224 10.54 3.52 11.88
CA GLN A 224 10.78 3.26 10.45
C GLN A 224 11.53 4.42 9.81
N ARG A 225 11.10 5.66 10.04
CA ARG A 225 11.75 6.88 9.53
C ARG A 225 13.17 7.08 10.08
N PHE A 226 13.45 6.67 11.31
CA PHE A 226 14.81 6.73 11.86
C PHE A 226 15.75 5.68 11.25
N LYS A 227 15.21 4.56 10.76
CA LYS A 227 15.98 3.47 10.14
C LYS A 227 16.12 3.61 8.63
N ASP A 228 15.32 4.45 7.98
CA ASP A 228 15.41 4.73 6.54
C ASP A 228 16.58 5.67 6.24
N PRO A 229 17.65 5.22 5.55
CA PRO A 229 18.82 6.04 5.25
C PRO A 229 18.51 7.29 4.41
N GLU A 230 17.43 7.25 3.62
CA GLU A 230 17.02 8.35 2.75
C GLU A 230 16.12 9.36 3.49
N ASP A 231 15.61 9.03 4.69
CA ASP A 231 14.80 9.94 5.49
C ASP A 231 15.69 10.97 6.21
N ARG A 232 15.28 12.24 6.14
CA ARG A 232 15.95 13.37 6.82
C ARG A 232 16.02 13.19 8.33
N LEU A 233 15.05 12.51 8.95
CA LEU A 233 15.06 12.21 10.37
C LEU A 233 16.19 11.24 10.73
N SER A 234 16.46 10.22 9.89
CA SER A 234 17.57 9.31 10.10
C SER A 234 18.91 10.05 10.08
N GLN A 235 19.09 10.96 9.12
CA GLN A 235 20.30 11.81 9.03
C GLN A 235 20.48 12.69 10.28
N ARG A 236 19.38 13.25 10.82
CA ARG A 236 19.41 14.04 12.07
C ARG A 236 19.76 13.18 13.28
N VAL A 237 19.21 11.96 13.38
CA VAL A 237 19.57 11.01 14.44
C VAL A 237 21.06 10.71 14.39
N ALA A 238 21.61 10.38 13.21
CA ALA A 238 23.04 10.11 13.05
C ALA A 238 23.92 11.29 13.49
N ALA A 239 23.54 12.52 13.12
CA ALA A 239 24.26 13.73 13.53
C ALA A 239 24.22 13.96 15.05
N ILE A 240 23.12 13.63 15.73
CA ILE A 240 23.01 13.74 17.19
C ILE A 240 23.83 12.64 17.88
N LYS A 241 23.81 11.40 17.36
CA LYS A 241 24.61 10.29 17.91
C LYS A 241 26.12 10.52 17.78
N ALA A 242 26.56 11.36 16.84
CA ALA A 242 27.97 11.72 16.67
C ALA A 242 28.49 12.75 17.70
N LEU A 243 27.63 13.28 18.58
CA LEU A 243 28.06 14.19 19.65
C LEU A 243 28.83 13.43 20.74
N GLU A 244 29.95 14.01 21.21
CA GLU A 244 30.78 13.40 22.27
C GLU A 244 30.08 13.39 23.64
N ASP A 245 29.24 14.39 23.90
CA ASP A 245 28.48 14.50 25.14
C ASP A 245 27.21 13.62 25.07
N THR A 246 27.23 12.52 25.83
CA THR A 246 26.13 11.56 25.90
C THR A 246 24.88 12.13 26.55
N THR A 247 24.99 13.10 27.46
CA THR A 247 23.86 13.76 28.10
C THR A 247 23.19 14.70 27.10
N LEU A 248 23.98 15.53 26.43
CA LEU A 248 23.49 16.42 25.36
C LEU A 248 22.88 15.63 24.18
N SER A 249 23.49 14.50 23.81
CA SER A 249 22.95 13.62 22.77
C SER A 249 21.58 13.08 23.14
N ARG A 250 21.41 12.58 24.38
CA ARG A 250 20.14 12.08 24.90
C ARG A 250 19.06 13.17 24.93
N GLU A 251 19.39 14.37 25.39
CA GLU A 251 18.45 15.51 25.40
C GLU A 251 17.99 15.88 23.98
N LYS A 252 18.93 16.00 23.03
CA LYS A 252 18.60 16.33 21.64
C LYS A 252 17.79 15.24 20.94
N LEU A 253 18.04 13.96 21.24
CA LEU A 253 17.22 12.86 20.75
C LEU A 253 15.81 12.94 21.33
N ALA A 254 15.66 13.24 22.62
CA ALA A 254 14.35 13.41 23.26
C ALA A 254 13.54 14.55 22.61
N ASP A 255 14.17 15.69 22.34
CA ASP A 255 13.53 16.81 21.64
C ASP A 255 13.09 16.45 20.21
N LEU A 256 13.95 15.73 19.48
CA LEU A 256 13.66 15.27 18.11
C LEU A 256 12.47 14.31 18.10
N VAL A 257 12.47 13.31 18.97
CA VAL A 257 11.40 12.32 19.09
C VAL A 257 10.10 12.99 19.55
N SER A 258 10.16 13.88 20.54
CA SER A 258 8.98 14.62 21.02
C SER A 258 8.36 15.46 19.91
N SER A 259 9.18 16.13 19.10
CA SER A 259 8.72 16.91 17.95
C SER A 259 8.03 16.02 16.90
N GLY A 260 8.61 14.86 16.59
CA GLY A 260 8.02 13.90 15.64
C GLY A 260 6.70 13.30 16.14
N ILE A 261 6.59 13.01 17.44
CA ILE A 261 5.32 12.56 18.05
C ILE A 261 4.27 13.67 17.92
N LEU A 262 4.62 14.91 18.23
CA LEU A 262 3.69 16.04 18.15
C LEU A 262 3.21 16.30 16.71
N GLU A 263 4.11 16.20 15.72
CA GLU A 263 3.78 16.31 14.29
C GLU A 263 2.74 15.25 13.89
N LEU A 264 2.97 13.98 14.24
CA LEU A 264 2.03 12.91 13.93
C LEU A 264 0.69 13.06 14.66
N LEU A 265 0.70 13.53 15.92
CA LEU A 265 -0.53 13.82 16.66
C LEU A 265 -1.32 14.97 16.04
N ASN A 266 -0.64 16.00 15.52
CA ASN A 266 -1.29 17.08 14.78
C ASN A 266 -1.94 16.56 13.51
N ASN A 267 -1.25 15.71 12.74
CA ASN A 267 -1.84 15.07 11.57
C ASN A 267 -3.09 14.24 11.93
N VAL A 268 -3.04 13.45 13.01
CA VAL A 268 -4.21 12.67 13.49
C VAL A 268 -5.40 13.57 13.80
N LYS A 269 -5.16 14.76 14.33
CA LYS A 269 -6.18 15.76 14.63
C LYS A 269 -6.70 16.43 13.36
N GLU A 270 -5.81 16.90 12.49
CA GLU A 270 -6.15 17.63 11.26
C GLU A 270 -6.92 16.75 10.26
N LEU A 271 -6.55 15.47 10.19
CA LEU A 271 -7.22 14.47 9.36
C LEU A 271 -8.45 13.85 10.04
N GLU A 272 -8.83 14.34 11.22
CA GLU A 272 -9.97 13.86 12.01
C GLU A 272 -9.98 12.34 12.27
N LEU A 273 -8.80 11.70 12.30
CA LEU A 273 -8.67 10.25 12.48
C LEU A 273 -9.12 9.81 13.87
N MET A 274 -8.94 10.65 14.89
CA MET A 274 -9.38 10.39 16.25
C MET A 274 -10.08 11.60 16.85
N LYS A 275 -11.23 11.35 17.49
CA LYS A 275 -11.98 12.36 18.23
C LYS A 275 -11.44 12.54 19.64
N PHE A 276 -10.42 13.40 19.79
CA PHE A 276 -9.77 13.65 21.09
C PHE A 276 -10.71 14.20 22.17
N ASN A 277 -11.77 14.91 21.78
CA ASN A 277 -12.81 15.40 22.70
C ASN A 277 -13.68 14.28 23.29
N GLU A 278 -13.73 13.11 22.66
CA GLU A 278 -14.47 11.93 23.12
C GLU A 278 -13.63 11.02 24.03
N LEU A 279 -12.40 11.41 24.39
CA LEU A 279 -11.58 10.67 25.36
C LEU A 279 -12.16 10.78 26.78
N SER A 280 -12.31 9.63 27.44
CA SER A 280 -12.63 9.59 28.87
C SER A 280 -11.49 10.17 29.71
N ASN A 281 -11.76 10.48 30.98
CA ASN A 281 -10.72 11.00 31.89
C ASN A 281 -9.54 10.03 32.03
N ALA A 282 -9.83 8.72 32.14
CA ALA A 282 -8.80 7.69 32.21
C ALA A 282 -7.92 7.66 30.95
N GLU A 283 -8.53 7.83 29.77
CA GLU A 283 -7.80 7.85 28.51
C GLU A 283 -6.99 9.14 28.32
N ARG A 284 -7.48 10.28 28.79
CA ARG A 284 -6.70 11.54 28.76
C ARG A 284 -5.47 11.47 29.63
N GLU A 285 -5.61 10.93 30.84
CA GLU A 285 -4.45 10.71 31.72
C GLU A 285 -3.49 9.69 31.12
N LYS A 286 -4.01 8.61 30.51
CA LYS A 286 -3.18 7.66 29.78
C LYS A 286 -2.45 8.31 28.61
N PHE A 287 -3.13 9.13 27.81
CA PHE A 287 -2.55 9.81 26.66
C PHE A 287 -1.37 10.72 27.03
N LYS A 288 -1.50 11.48 28.14
CA LYS A 288 -0.39 12.29 28.68
C LYS A 288 0.81 11.41 29.05
N ASN A 289 0.55 10.32 29.77
CA ASN A 289 1.60 9.41 30.23
C ASN A 289 2.28 8.67 29.06
N GLU A 290 1.51 8.22 28.07
CA GLU A 290 2.04 7.51 26.89
C GLU A 290 2.87 8.42 25.98
N THR A 291 2.62 9.73 25.96
CA THR A 291 3.49 10.68 25.25
C THR A 291 4.90 10.66 25.83
N ALA A 292 5.05 10.88 27.14
CA ALA A 292 6.34 10.88 27.81
C ALA A 292 7.02 9.50 27.74
N ARG A 293 6.23 8.44 27.92
CA ARG A 293 6.71 7.05 27.84
C ARG A 293 7.25 6.70 26.45
N SER A 294 6.56 7.11 25.39
CA SER A 294 6.99 6.82 24.00
C SER A 294 8.30 7.53 23.67
N VAL A 295 8.47 8.79 24.10
CA VAL A 295 9.75 9.51 23.98
C VAL A 295 10.87 8.70 24.63
N GLN A 296 10.67 8.27 25.87
CA GLN A 296 11.67 7.53 26.63
C GLN A 296 12.07 6.22 25.94
N ILE A 297 11.08 5.42 25.53
CA ILE A 297 11.30 4.12 24.87
C ILE A 297 12.09 4.29 23.57
N ILE A 298 11.70 5.24 22.72
CA ILE A 298 12.32 5.44 21.42
C ILE A 298 13.75 5.98 21.59
N VAL A 299 13.98 6.94 22.49
CA VAL A 299 15.33 7.46 22.77
C VAL A 299 16.26 6.36 23.27
N ASP A 300 15.80 5.49 24.16
CA ASP A 300 16.59 4.37 24.66
C ASP A 300 16.91 3.35 23.55
N ALA A 301 16.00 3.14 22.59
CA ALA A 301 16.26 2.29 21.42
C ALA A 301 17.22 2.93 20.41
N LEU A 302 17.33 4.26 20.41
CA LEU A 302 18.18 5.01 19.49
C LEU A 302 19.60 5.23 20.00
N LEU A 303 19.89 5.06 21.30
CA LEU A 303 21.23 5.21 21.86
C LEU A 303 22.02 3.90 21.72
#